data_AF-H0SAG4-F1
#
_entry.id   AF-H0SAG4-F1
#
_cell.length_a   1.000
_cell.length_b   1.000
_cell.length_c   1.000
_cell.angle_alpha   90.00
_cell.angle_beta   90.00
_cell.angle_gamma   90.00
#
_symmetry.space_group_name_H-M   'P 1'
#
loop_
_entity.id
_entity.type
_entity.pdbx_description
1 polymer ?
#
loop_
_entity_poly.entity_id
_entity_poly.type
_entity_poly.pdbx_seq_one_letter_code
_entity_poly.pdbx_strand_id
1 'polypeptide(L)' 'MLHDRGMQVMNVEVVADSYAIAANYLHLSGALPDTIAPNEQLVDIIVQLIHRGEFNKLRLANKAISMFEMARQA' A
#
# COMPACT_ATOMS: atom_id res chain seq x y z
N MET A 1 -22.57 -10.35 19.00
CA MET A 1 -21.87 -9.29 18.22
C MET A 1 -20.38 -9.43 18.48
N LEU A 2 -19.65 -10.04 17.56
CA LEU A 2 -18.21 -10.33 17.69
C LEU A 2 -17.61 -10.65 16.31
N HIS A 3 -17.79 -9.75 15.32
CA HIS A 3 -17.49 -10.10 13.92
C HIS A 3 -16.66 -9.11 13.11
N ASP A 4 -16.19 -7.97 13.68
CA ASP A 4 -15.56 -6.94 12.82
C ASP A 4 -14.28 -6.27 13.33
N ARG A 5 -13.91 -6.45 14.61
CA ARG A 5 -12.72 -5.77 15.16
C ARG A 5 -11.40 -6.42 14.74
N GLY A 6 -11.38 -7.75 14.62
CA GLY A 6 -10.17 -8.47 14.18
C GLY A 6 -9.81 -8.17 12.72
N MET A 7 -10.80 -8.02 11.85
CA MET A 7 -10.59 -7.77 10.42
C MET A 7 -10.18 -6.31 10.15
N GLN A 8 -10.77 -5.33 10.84
CA GLN A 8 -10.37 -3.92 10.71
C GLN A 8 -8.96 -3.66 11.25
N VAL A 9 -8.61 -4.17 12.44
CA VAL A 9 -7.27 -3.98 13.02
C VAL A 9 -6.20 -4.64 12.13
N MET A 10 -6.48 -5.83 11.61
CA MET A 10 -5.58 -6.53 10.70
C MET A 10 -5.42 -5.82 9.35
N ASN A 11 -6.46 -5.12 8.86
CA ASN A 11 -6.36 -4.31 7.65
C ASN A 11 -5.44 -3.09 7.86
N VAL A 12 -5.55 -2.39 9.00
CA VAL A 12 -4.70 -1.21 9.28
C VAL A 12 -3.21 -1.58 9.34
N GLU A 13 -2.85 -2.67 10.01
CA GLU A 13 -1.46 -3.14 10.05
C GLU A 13 -0.97 -3.58 8.66
N VAL A 14 -1.79 -4.29 7.89
CA VAL A 14 -1.43 -4.74 6.53
C VAL A 14 -1.25 -3.55 5.58
N VAL A 15 -2.08 -2.50 5.69
CA VAL A 15 -1.90 -1.25 4.94
C VAL A 15 -0.57 -0.61 5.31
N ALA A 16 -0.30 -0.43 6.60
CA ALA A 16 0.90 0.24 7.08
C ALA A 16 2.20 -0.49 6.68
N ASP A 17 2.25 -1.81 6.89
CA ASP A 17 3.39 -2.65 6.51
C ASP A 17 3.65 -2.60 5.01
N SER A 18 2.60 -2.74 4.21
CA SER A 18 2.73 -2.77 2.75
C SER A 18 3.10 -1.41 2.19
N TYR A 19 2.58 -0.33 2.79
CA TYR A 19 2.94 1.04 2.45
C TYR A 19 4.41 1.29 2.76
N ALA A 20 4.91 0.92 3.95
CA ALA A 20 6.30 1.13 4.32
C ALA A 20 7.27 0.44 3.34
N ILE A 21 6.96 -0.80 2.93
CA ILE A 21 7.77 -1.54 1.96
C ILE A 21 7.75 -0.86 0.59
N ALA A 22 6.55 -0.52 0.08
CA ALA A 22 6.40 0.10 -1.23
C ALA A 22 7.04 1.50 -1.28
N ALA A 23 6.77 2.34 -0.28
CA ALA A 23 7.32 3.69 -0.18
C ALA A 23 8.85 3.67 -0.09
N ASN A 24 9.43 2.77 0.70
CA ASN A 24 10.88 2.63 0.79
C ASN A 24 11.50 2.28 -0.58
N TYR A 25 10.93 1.33 -1.31
CA TYR A 25 11.38 1.01 -2.67
C TYR A 25 11.26 2.21 -3.61
N LEU A 26 10.09 2.86 -3.63
CA LEU A 26 9.81 3.97 -4.54
C LEU A 26 10.65 5.22 -4.24
N HIS A 27 11.01 5.46 -2.99
CA HIS A 27 11.98 6.51 -2.63
C HIS A 27 13.37 6.17 -3.16
N LEU A 28 13.83 4.93 -2.94
CA LEU A 28 15.14 4.46 -3.42
C LEU A 28 15.25 4.45 -4.94
N SER A 29 14.15 4.21 -5.66
CA SER A 29 14.11 4.25 -7.12
C SER A 29 13.91 5.68 -7.69
N GLY A 30 13.62 6.67 -6.84
CA GLY A 30 13.29 8.03 -7.26
C GLY A 30 11.89 8.19 -7.86
N ALA A 31 11.06 7.15 -7.80
CA ALA A 31 9.67 7.17 -8.26
C ALA A 31 8.74 7.93 -7.30
N LEU A 32 9.10 8.03 -6.02
CA LEU A 32 8.35 8.77 -5.00
C LEU A 32 9.24 9.83 -4.33
N PRO A 33 8.81 11.12 -4.28
CA PRO A 33 9.57 12.18 -3.63
C PRO A 33 9.64 11.94 -2.12
N ASP A 34 10.78 12.26 -1.50
CA ASP A 34 10.98 12.14 -0.05
C ASP A 34 10.20 13.24 0.67
N THR A 35 8.99 12.91 1.12
CA THR A 35 8.06 13.82 1.81
C THR A 35 7.66 13.28 3.16
N ILE A 36 7.44 14.18 4.12
CA ILE A 36 7.00 13.82 5.49
C ILE A 36 5.59 13.21 5.50
N ALA A 37 4.74 13.62 4.56
CA ALA A 37 3.37 13.12 4.44
C ALA A 37 3.31 11.84 3.59
N PRO A 38 2.44 10.87 3.93
CA PRO A 38 2.19 9.72 3.08
C PRO A 38 1.66 10.13 1.70
N ASN A 39 2.06 9.40 0.66
CA ASN A 39 1.55 9.60 -0.67
C ASN A 39 0.14 9.01 -0.79
N GLU A 40 -0.86 9.87 -0.97
CA GLU A 40 -2.27 9.50 -1.00
C GLU A 40 -2.60 8.49 -2.10
N GLN A 41 -2.00 8.64 -3.29
CA GLN A 41 -2.21 7.72 -4.41
C GLN A 41 -1.69 6.30 -4.09
N LEU A 42 -0.51 6.19 -3.47
CA LEU A 42 0.02 4.90 -3.06
C LEU A 42 -0.85 4.24 -1.98
N VAL A 43 -1.33 5.03 -1.01
CA VAL A 43 -2.28 4.54 0.01
C VAL A 43 -3.57 4.03 -0.62
N ASP A 44 -4.15 4.78 -1.57
CA ASP A 44 -5.39 4.38 -2.24
C ASP A 44 -5.23 3.07 -3.03
N ILE A 45 -4.11 2.91 -3.76
CA ILE A 45 -3.81 1.65 -4.47
C ILE A 45 -3.77 0.47 -3.48
N ILE A 46 -3.12 0.63 -2.34
CA ILE A 46 -3.01 -0.43 -1.31
C ILE A 46 -4.39 -0.76 -0.75
N VAL A 47 -5.20 0.24 -0.38
CA VAL A 47 -6.57 0.05 0.12
C VAL A 47 -7.44 -0.67 -0.90
N GLN A 48 -7.37 -0.29 -2.17
CA GLN A 48 -8.11 -0.95 -3.24
C GLN A 48 -7.71 -2.41 -3.42
N LEU A 49 -6.42 -2.74 -3.31
CA LEU A 49 -5.94 -4.11 -3.40
C LEU A 49 -6.42 -4.97 -2.21
N ILE A 50 -6.51 -4.40 -1.01
CA ILE A 50 -7.07 -5.09 0.16
C ILE A 50 -8.55 -5.33 0.00
N HIS A 51 -9.32 -4.34 -0.49
CA HIS A 51 -10.74 -4.53 -0.81
C HIS A 51 -10.96 -5.63 -1.86
N ARG A 52 -9.96 -5.91 -2.71
CA ARG A 52 -9.98 -7.04 -3.66
C ARG A 52 -9.54 -8.38 -3.07
N GLY A 53 -9.24 -8.42 -1.76
CA GLY A 53 -8.89 -9.64 -1.03
C GLY A 53 -7.39 -9.91 -0.90
N GLU A 54 -6.52 -8.95 -1.23
CA GLU A 54 -5.08 -9.12 -1.06
C GLU A 54 -4.61 -8.71 0.33
N PHE A 55 -4.29 -9.70 1.16
CA PHE A 55 -3.81 -9.47 2.54
C PHE A 55 -2.33 -9.85 2.77
N ASN A 56 -1.69 -10.49 1.78
CA ASN A 56 -0.26 -10.80 1.88
C ASN A 56 0.56 -9.53 1.65
N LYS A 57 1.22 -9.03 2.70
CA LYS A 57 1.92 -7.74 2.67
C LYS A 57 2.97 -7.59 1.56
N LEU A 58 3.77 -8.63 1.30
CA LEU A 58 4.79 -8.59 0.24
C LEU A 58 4.15 -8.52 -1.14
N ARG A 59 3.13 -9.34 -1.39
CA ARG A 59 2.38 -9.31 -2.65
C ARG A 59 1.62 -8.01 -2.83
N LEU A 60 1.09 -7.45 -1.74
CA LEU A 60 0.39 -6.18 -1.73
C LEU A 60 1.32 -5.02 -2.11
N ALA A 61 2.47 -4.93 -1.44
CA ALA A 61 3.49 -3.93 -1.72
C ALA A 61 3.97 -4.02 -3.18
N ASN A 62 4.32 -5.22 -3.66
CA ASN A 62 4.78 -5.40 -5.04
C ASN A 62 3.74 -4.99 -6.08
N LYS A 63 2.46 -5.36 -5.87
CA LYS A 63 1.37 -4.91 -6.76
C LYS A 63 1.18 -3.40 -6.71
N ALA A 64 1.25 -2.81 -5.51
CA ALA A 64 1.11 -1.38 -5.34
C ALA A 64 2.23 -0.61 -6.05
N ILE A 65 3.48 -1.06 -5.94
CA ILE A 65 4.64 -0.51 -6.68
C ILE A 65 4.36 -0.54 -8.18
N SER A 66 4.02 -1.70 -8.74
CA SER A 66 3.78 -1.84 -10.19
C SER A 66 2.65 -0.93 -10.67
N MET A 67 1.53 -0.87 -9.94
CA MET A 67 0.40 -0.01 -10.30
C MET A 67 0.75 1.48 -10.18
N PHE A 68 1.52 1.87 -9.16
CA PHE A 68 1.95 3.25 -8.97
C PHE A 68 2.88 3.72 -10.10
N GLU A 69 3.87 2.89 -10.46
CA GLU A 69 4.78 3.19 -11.56
C GLU A 69 4.07 3.26 -12.91
N MET A 70 3.13 2.34 -13.18
CA MET A 70 2.29 2.38 -14.38
C MET A 70 1.46 3.67 -14.46
N ALA A 71 0.85 4.09 -13.34
CA ALA A 71 0.05 5.31 -13.28
C ALA A 71 0.87 6.59 -13.48
N ARG A 72 2.18 6.56 -13.17
CA ARG A 72 3.10 7.69 -13.37
C ARG A 72 3.69 7.76 -14.78
N GLN A 73 3.65 6.65 -15.52
CA GLN A 73 4.14 6.56 -16.91
C GLN A 73 3.04 6.83 -17.96
N ALA A 74 1.78 6.89 -17.54
CA ALA A 74 0.60 7.19 -18.37
C ALA A 74 0.33 8.70 -18.46
#